data_AF-A0A7X7G240-F1
#
_entry.id   AF-A0A7X7G240-F1
#
_cell.length_a   1.000
_cell.length_b   1.000
_cell.length_c   1.000
_cell.angle_alpha   90.00
_cell.angle_beta   90.00
_cell.angle_gamma   90.00
#
_symmetry.space_group_name_H-M   'P 1'
#
loop_
_entity.id
_entity.type
_entity.pdbx_description
1 polymer ?
#
loop_
_entity_poly.entity_id
_entity_poly.type
_entity_poly.pdbx_seq_one_letter_code
_entity_poly.pdbx_strand_id
1 'polypeptide(L)' 'IRVSNRLGLTRERDPVKIEADLAALFQPRSWILLSQTLVFHGRYVCKARKPLCGQCSVTQMCPAFDAPAAKAGK' A
#
# COMPACT_ATOMS: atom_id res chain seq x y z
N ILE A 1 -3.39 4.40 3.58
CA ILE A 1 -3.91 3.29 4.41
C ILE A 1 -4.03 1.99 3.61
N ARG A 2 -5.11 1.71 2.85
CA ARG A 2 -5.28 0.40 2.17
C ARG A 2 -4.07 -0.03 1.31
N VAL A 3 -3.60 0.88 0.46
CA VAL A 3 -2.47 0.61 -0.44
C VAL A 3 -1.20 0.36 0.36
N SER A 4 -0.93 1.20 1.37
CA SER A 4 0.21 1.05 2.29
C SER A 4 0.26 -0.35 2.92
N ASN A 5 -0.88 -0.86 3.39
CA ASN A 5 -0.97 -2.20 4.00
C ASN A 5 -0.77 -3.32 2.97
N ARG A 6 -1.35 -3.18 1.76
CA ARG A 6 -1.18 -4.18 0.68
C ARG A 6 0.24 -4.24 0.14
N LEU A 7 0.92 -3.09 0.09
CA LEU A 7 2.33 -3.00 -0.29
C LEU A 7 3.26 -3.42 0.85
N GLY A 8 2.73 -3.74 2.04
CA GLY A 8 3.53 -4.15 3.19
C GLY A 8 4.37 -3.03 3.81
N LEU A 9 4.05 -1.76 3.53
CA LEU A 9 4.76 -0.61 4.10
C LEU A 9 4.49 -0.45 5.61
N THR A 10 3.40 -1.03 6.10
CA THR A 10 3.02 -1.06 7.51
C THR A 10 2.05 -2.21 7.75
N ARG A 11 1.99 -2.67 9.00
CA ARG A 11 1.01 -3.65 9.48
C ARG A 11 -0.04 -3.02 10.41
N GLU A 12 0.11 -1.73 10.67
CA GLU A 12 -0.76 -1.00 11.57
C GLU A 12 -2.11 -0.71 10.92
N ARG A 13 -3.11 -0.52 11.79
CA ARG A 13 -4.48 -0.14 11.39
C ARG A 13 -4.81 1.29 11.78
N ASP A 14 -4.06 1.83 12.73
CA ASP A 14 -4.21 3.20 13.22
C ASP A 14 -3.54 4.18 12.24
N PRO A 15 -4.26 5.18 11.72
CA PRO A 15 -3.69 6.20 10.84
C PRO A 15 -2.44 6.87 11.39
N VAL A 16 -2.39 7.17 12.69
CA VAL A 16 -1.27 7.88 13.31
C VAL A 16 -0.02 7.02 13.30
N LYS A 17 -0.16 5.73 13.60
CA LYS A 17 0.95 4.78 13.55
C LYS A 17 1.41 4.52 12.12
N ILE A 18 0.47 4.44 11.17
CA ILE A 18 0.78 4.29 9.75
C ILE A 18 1.61 5.48 9.25
N GLU A 19 1.27 6.70 9.65
CA GLU A 19 2.05 7.90 9.29
C GLU A 19 3.45 7.86 9.90
N ALA A 20 3.59 7.44 11.16
CA ALA A 20 4.89 7.26 11.80
C ALA A 20 5.77 6.22 11.07
N ASP A 21 5.19 5.08 10.69
CA ASP A 21 5.91 4.03 9.94
C ASP A 21 6.37 4.56 8.56
N LEU A 22 5.49 5.26 7.84
CA LEU A 22 5.82 5.85 6.54
C LEU A 22 6.88 6.96 6.69
N ALA A 23 6.81 7.77 7.74
CA ALA A 23 7.79 8.80 8.03
C ALA A 23 9.18 8.22 8.33
N ALA A 24 9.24 7.03 8.95
CA ALA A 24 10.50 6.33 9.20
C ALA A 24 11.10 5.68 7.93
N LEU A 25 10.26 5.28 6.98
CA LEU A 25 10.69 4.62 5.74
C LEU A 25 11.11 5.59 4.63
N PHE A 26 10.59 6.82 4.63
CA PHE A 26 10.75 7.78 3.53
C PHE A 26 11.30 9.13 4.00
N GLN A 27 12.15 9.75 3.17
CA GLN A 27 12.71 11.07 3.48
C GLN A 27 11.61 12.15 3.57
N PRO A 28 11.73 13.13 4.49
CA PRO A 28 10.71 14.17 4.71
C PRO A 28 10.29 14.94 3.45
N ARG A 29 11.24 15.19 2.54
CA ARG A 29 10.98 15.89 1.27
C ARG A 29 10.03 15.15 0.35
N SER A 30 9.90 13.83 0.52
CA SER A 30 9.09 12.97 -0.34
C SER A 30 7.67 12.71 0.18
N TRP A 31 7.33 13.13 1.41
CA TRP A 31 6.06 12.77 2.05
C TRP A 31 4.82 13.24 1.27
N ILE A 32 4.85 14.46 0.74
CA ILE A 32 3.75 15.00 -0.06
C ILE A 32 3.56 14.15 -1.32
N LEU A 33 4.65 13.89 -2.05
CA LEU A 33 4.60 13.09 -3.27
C LEU A 33 4.13 11.66 -2.97
N LEU A 34 4.68 11.03 -1.93
CA LEU A 34 4.31 9.69 -1.49
C LEU A 34 2.82 9.58 -1.19
N SER A 35 2.28 10.51 -0.40
CA SER A 35 0.86 10.50 -0.03
C SER A 35 -0.04 10.61 -1.26
N GLN A 36 0.27 11.52 -2.18
CA GLN A 36 -0.46 11.68 -3.45
C GLN A 36 -0.36 10.44 -4.33
N THR A 37 0.85 9.88 -4.49
CA THR A 37 1.08 8.65 -5.25
C THR A 37 0.27 7.49 -4.69
N LEU A 38 0.25 7.28 -3.37
CA LEU A 38 -0.53 6.22 -2.73
C LEU A 38 -2.04 6.40 -2.94
N VAL A 39 -2.54 7.64 -2.89
CA VAL A 39 -3.95 7.97 -3.14
C VAL A 39 -4.32 7.68 -4.60
N PHE A 40 -3.54 8.20 -5.56
CA PHE A 40 -3.79 7.97 -6.99
C PHE A 40 -3.66 6.50 -7.36
N HIS A 41 -2.62 5.83 -6.89
CA HIS A 41 -2.44 4.41 -7.11
C HIS A 41 -3.62 3.60 -6.56
N GLY A 42 -4.11 3.92 -5.36
CA GLY A 42 -5.29 3.28 -4.79
C GLY A 42 -6.59 3.56 -5.53
N ARG A 43 -6.72 4.73 -6.16
CA ARG A 43 -7.93 5.15 -6.89
C ARG A 43 -7.99 4.52 -8.28
N TYR A 44 -6.87 4.47 -9.00
CA TYR A 44 -6.83 4.07 -10.41
C TYR A 44 -6.38 2.62 -10.62
N VAL A 45 -5.44 2.11 -9.82
CA VAL A 45 -4.80 0.80 -10.05
C VAL A 45 -5.17 -0.20 -8.95
N CYS A 46 -4.77 0.06 -7.69
CA CYS A 46 -5.00 -0.81 -6.54
C CYS A 46 -6.39 -0.58 -5.92
N LYS A 47 -7.43 -0.81 -6.74
CA LYS A 47 -8.84 -0.68 -6.36
C LYS A 47 -9.21 -1.63 -5.22
N ALA A 48 -10.24 -1.25 -4.44
CA ALA A 48 -10.63 -1.99 -3.24
C ALA A 48 -11.06 -3.44 -3.54
N ARG A 49 -11.96 -3.65 -4.52
CA ARG A 49 -12.55 -4.97 -4.83
C ARG A 49 -11.77 -5.76 -5.88
N LYS A 50 -11.43 -5.15 -7.01
CA LYS A 50 -10.71 -5.78 -8.13
C LYS A 50 -9.48 -4.93 -8.48
N PRO A 51 -8.34 -5.11 -7.80
CA PRO A 51 -7.12 -4.39 -8.13
C PRO A 51 -6.60 -4.82 -9.51
N LEU A 52 -6.05 -3.88 -10.27
CA LEU A 52 -5.51 -4.12 -11.61
C LEU A 52 -4.03 -4.53 -11.52
N CYS A 53 -3.74 -5.66 -10.87
CA CYS A 53 -2.36 -6.11 -10.62
C CYS A 53 -1.55 -6.30 -11.92
N GLY A 54 -2.17 -6.71 -13.02
CA GLY A 54 -1.50 -6.82 -14.33
C GLY A 54 -1.04 -5.49 -14.94
N GLN A 55 -1.56 -4.35 -14.46
CA GLN A 55 -1.17 -3.00 -14.89
C GLN A 55 -0.39 -2.24 -13.80
N CYS A 56 -0.07 -2.90 -12.69
CA CYS A 56 0.61 -2.29 -11.58
C CYS A 56 2.13 -2.45 -11.74
N SER A 57 2.85 -1.33 -11.70
CA SER A 57 4.31 -1.28 -11.89
C SER A 57 5.11 -1.94 -10.77
N VAL A 58 4.51 -2.08 -9.59
CA VAL A 58 5.16 -2.64 -8.39
C VAL A 58 4.64 -4.04 -8.04
N THR A 59 3.93 -4.70 -8.95
CA THR A 59 3.30 -6.01 -8.69
C THR A 59 4.31 -7.08 -8.29
N GLN A 60 5.48 -7.11 -8.94
CA GLN A 60 6.56 -8.06 -8.64
C GLN A 60 7.22 -7.84 -7.27
N MET A 61 6.95 -6.70 -6.62
CA MET A 61 7.44 -6.37 -5.28
C MET A 61 6.29 -6.30 -4.26
N CYS A 62 5.06 -6.61 -4.70
CA CYS A 62 3.86 -6.44 -3.89
C CYS A 62 3.63 -7.72 -3.06
N PRO A 63 3.78 -7.68 -1.73
CA PRO A 63 3.57 -8.86 -0.90
C PRO A 63 2.13 -9.38 -0.96
N ALA A 64 1.15 -8.52 -1.24
CA ALA A 64 -0.24 -8.94 -1.44
C ALA A 64 -0.49 -9.67 -2.77
N PHE A 65 0.43 -9.60 -3.74
CA PHE A 65 0.36 -10.36 -5.00
C PHE A 65 1.03 -11.73 -4.86
N ASP A 66 2.22 -11.77 -4.25
CA ASP A 66 2.99 -13.00 -4.05
C ASP A 66 2.53 -13.83 -2.85
N ALA A 67 1.73 -13.28 -1.94
CA ALA A 67 1.13 -14.06 -0.86
C ALA A 67 0.14 -15.09 -1.46
N PRO A 68 0.38 -16.41 -1.29
CA PRO A 68 -0.58 -17.42 -1.70
C PRO A 68 -1.81 -17.29 -0.81
N ALA A 69 -2.83 -16.56 -1.27
CA ALA A 69 -4.16 -16.42 -0.67
C ALA A 69 -4.21 -16.80 0.83
N ALA A 70 -3.50 -16.04 1.67
CA ALA A 70 -3.53 -16.30 3.11
C ALA A 70 -4.93 -15.96 3.58
N LYS A 71 -5.71 -17.01 3.84
CA LYS A 71 -7.08 -17.00 4.33
C LYS A 71 -7.23 -15.97 5.46
N ALA A 72 -7.84 -14.82 5.16
CA ALA A 72 -8.63 -14.08 6.13
C ALA A 72 -10.02 -14.72 6.07
N GLY A 73 -10.36 -15.67 6.95
CA GLY A 73 -10.48 -15.42 8.38
C GLY A 73 -11.94 -15.02 8.61
N LYS A 74 -12.70 -16.00 9.08
CA LYS A 74 -14.15 -16.00 9.40
C LYS A 74 -14.58 -14.82 10.25
#